data_AF-A0A0F8Z6I1-F1
#
_entry.id   AF-A0A0F8Z6I1-F1
#
_cell.length_a   1.000
_cell.length_b   1.000
_cell.length_c   1.000
_cell.angle_alpha   90.00
_cell.angle_beta   90.00
_cell.angle_gamma   90.00
#
_symmetry.space_group_name_H-M   'P 1'
#
loop_
_entity.id
_entity.type
_entity.pdbx_description
1 polymer ?
#
loop_
_entity_poly.entity_id
_entity_poly.type
_entity_poly.pdbx_seq_one_letter_code
_entity_poly.pdbx_strand_id
1 'polypeptide(L)'
;EIKGAFRFDSKDTKEHIRSWYKSTKPAIDDPRQKGYFGRKHAHALKLSLLLSLAERDDRKVTTKHFDEAIRMLDYVEVKLSKAFSTLGANPFAVMMGEILEYIKKKKQASLPDIAGRFYRGGLTLEQLKSALVFLCTTGKVKSEGIEDIIYKYKGE
;
A
#
# COMPACT_ATOMS: atom_id res chain seq x y z
N GLU A 1 19.45 0.21 35.57
CA GLU A 1 18.98 1.32 34.71
C GLU A 1 20.07 1.65 33.70
N ILE A 2 19.81 1.54 32.39
CA ILE A 2 20.82 1.83 31.36
C ILE A 2 20.88 3.35 31.17
N LYS A 3 22.02 3.96 31.50
CA LYS A 3 22.25 5.41 31.37
C LYS A 3 23.35 5.69 30.35
N GLY A 4 23.27 6.79 29.61
CA GLY A 4 24.31 7.26 28.69
C GLY A 4 24.11 6.89 27.20
N ALA A 5 24.91 7.51 26.33
CA ALA A 5 24.75 7.43 24.88
C ALA A 5 25.34 6.14 24.27
N PHE A 6 24.64 5.59 23.27
CA PHE A 6 25.16 4.52 22.42
C PHE A 6 26.21 5.06 21.44
N ARG A 7 27.16 4.20 21.08
CA ARG A 7 28.20 4.49 20.08
C ARG A 7 28.33 3.32 19.11
N PHE A 8 28.97 3.58 17.98
CA PHE A 8 29.47 2.50 17.12
C PHE A 8 30.73 1.91 17.74
N ASP A 9 30.91 0.60 17.61
CA ASP A 9 32.10 -0.10 18.06
C ASP A 9 33.37 0.32 17.30
N SER A 10 33.21 0.70 16.03
CA SER A 10 34.29 0.97 15.09
C SER A 10 33.94 2.06 14.06
N LYS A 11 34.96 2.59 13.38
CA LYS A 11 34.77 3.46 12.20
C LYS A 11 34.15 2.67 11.05
N ASP A 12 34.56 1.42 10.87
CA ASP A 12 34.10 0.54 9.80
C ASP A 12 32.59 0.30 9.89
N THR A 13 32.05 0.05 11.08
CA THR A 13 30.59 -0.05 11.29
C THR A 13 29.86 1.23 10.92
N LYS A 14 30.42 2.39 11.28
CA LYS A 14 29.84 3.68 10.90
C LYS A 14 29.86 3.88 9.38
N GLU A 15 30.92 3.47 8.70
CA GLU A 15 31.06 3.57 7.26
C GLU A 15 30.16 2.59 6.52
N HIS A 16 30.02 1.36 7.02
CA HIS A 16 29.07 0.36 6.51
C HIS A 16 27.64 0.89 6.52
N ILE A 17 27.19 1.41 7.67
CA ILE A 17 25.84 2.00 7.81
C ILE A 17 25.65 3.19 6.87
N ARG A 18 26.66 4.04 6.74
CA ARG A 18 26.62 5.19 5.82
C ARG A 18 26.57 4.75 4.35
N SER A 19 27.32 3.71 3.99
CA SER A 19 27.32 3.13 2.64
C SER A 19 25.92 2.60 2.31
N TRP A 20 25.36 1.78 3.21
CA TRP A 20 24.00 1.27 3.10
C TRP A 20 22.96 2.39 2.96
N TYR A 21 23.05 3.45 3.76
CA TYR A 21 22.11 4.58 3.69
C TYR A 21 22.16 5.30 2.34
N LYS A 22 23.34 5.39 1.71
CA LYS A 22 23.50 6.01 0.38
C LYS A 22 23.03 5.09 -0.74
N SER A 23 23.20 3.78 -0.59
CA SER A 23 22.85 2.80 -1.63
C SER A 23 21.40 2.34 -1.54
N THR A 24 20.76 2.46 -0.38
CA THR A 24 19.39 1.96 -0.19
C THR A 24 18.41 2.74 -1.06
N LYS A 25 17.59 2.00 -1.80
CA LYS A 25 16.47 2.52 -2.57
C LYS A 25 15.20 1.79 -2.12
N PRO A 26 14.02 2.43 -2.20
CA PRO A 26 12.77 1.72 -2.02
C PRO A 26 12.72 0.52 -2.98
N ALA A 27 12.37 -0.66 -2.47
CA ALA A 27 12.20 -1.86 -3.30
C ALA A 27 10.97 -1.73 -4.22
N ILE A 28 9.97 -0.95 -3.81
CA ILE A 28 8.73 -0.70 -4.52
C ILE A 28 8.49 0.81 -4.55
N ASP A 29 8.27 1.35 -5.74
CA ASP A 29 7.86 2.75 -5.93
C ASP A 29 6.34 2.89 -5.72
N ASP A 30 5.89 2.66 -4.48
CA ASP A 30 4.50 2.91 -4.06
C ASP A 30 4.46 4.21 -3.26
N PRO A 31 3.76 5.26 -3.75
CA PRO A 31 3.62 6.53 -3.04
C PRO A 31 3.13 6.39 -1.59
N ARG A 32 2.32 5.36 -1.30
CA ARG A 32 1.81 5.08 0.06
C ARG A 32 2.91 4.63 1.02
N GLN A 33 3.97 4.02 0.50
CA GLN A 33 5.10 3.51 1.28
C GLN A 33 6.22 4.56 1.44
N LYS A 34 6.14 5.70 0.74
CA LYS A 34 7.15 6.76 0.77
C LYS A 34 7.46 7.24 2.19
N GLY A 35 6.42 7.36 3.03
CA GLY A 35 6.59 7.75 4.44
C GLY A 35 7.40 6.74 5.25
N TYR A 36 7.19 5.43 5.01
CA TYR A 36 7.95 4.38 5.65
C TYR A 36 9.42 4.40 5.17
N PHE A 37 9.66 4.36 3.86
CA PHE A 37 11.01 4.32 3.31
C PHE A 37 11.83 5.55 3.67
N GLY A 38 11.21 6.73 3.77
CA GLY A 38 11.86 7.94 4.28
C GLY A 38 12.40 7.82 5.71
N ARG A 39 11.89 6.87 6.51
CA ARG A 39 12.31 6.61 7.90
C ARG A 39 12.98 5.26 8.11
N LYS A 40 13.15 4.43 7.07
CA LYS A 40 13.75 3.08 7.19
C LYS A 40 15.09 3.11 7.93
N HIS A 41 15.94 4.09 7.62
CA HIS A 41 17.23 4.28 8.28
C HIS A 41 17.12 4.49 9.80
N ALA A 42 16.14 5.26 10.27
CA ALA A 42 15.92 5.49 11.69
C ALA A 42 15.39 4.22 12.40
N HIS A 43 14.56 3.44 11.72
CA HIS A 43 14.10 2.14 12.23
C HIS A 43 15.27 1.15 12.34
N ALA A 44 16.12 1.06 11.30
CA ALA A 44 17.29 0.20 11.29
C ALA A 44 18.24 0.52 12.45
N LEU A 45 18.54 1.81 12.67
CA LEU A 45 19.37 2.24 13.79
C LEU A 45 18.75 1.89 15.14
N LYS A 46 17.48 2.23 15.37
CA LYS A 46 16.79 1.91 16.63
C LYS A 46 16.81 0.41 16.92
N LEU A 47 16.56 -0.42 15.91
CA LEU A 47 16.58 -1.87 16.07
C LEU A 47 17.99 -2.40 16.34
N SER A 48 19.00 -1.84 15.69
CA SER A 48 20.41 -2.16 15.97
C SER A 48 20.80 -1.85 17.43
N LEU A 49 20.28 -0.75 17.99
CA LEU A 49 20.47 -0.40 19.40
C LEU A 49 19.80 -1.43 20.32
N LEU A 50 18.56 -1.83 20.02
CA LEU A 50 17.82 -2.82 20.80
C LEU A 50 18.50 -4.20 20.76
N LEU A 51 18.99 -4.62 19.60
CA LEU A 51 19.74 -5.88 19.44
C LEU A 51 21.05 -5.85 20.22
N SER A 52 21.79 -4.73 20.14
CA SER A 52 22.99 -4.53 20.96
C SER A 52 22.70 -4.68 22.44
N LEU A 53 21.59 -4.09 22.90
CA LEU A 53 21.20 -4.12 24.31
C LEU A 53 20.74 -5.50 24.76
N ALA A 54 20.07 -6.24 23.88
CA ALA A 54 19.64 -7.60 24.15
C ALA A 54 20.82 -8.58 24.26
N GLU A 55 21.90 -8.33 23.52
CA GLU A 55 23.12 -9.16 23.55
C GLU A 55 24.05 -8.78 24.72
N ARG A 56 24.17 -7.49 25.05
CA ARG A 56 25.16 -6.99 26.03
C ARG A 56 24.94 -5.54 26.49
N ASP A 57 25.55 -5.19 27.63
CA ASP A 57 25.44 -3.88 28.26
C ASP A 57 26.55 -2.86 27.87
N ASP A 58 27.33 -3.13 26.82
CA ASP A 58 28.48 -2.29 26.44
C ASP A 58 28.12 -1.02 25.65
N ARG A 59 26.84 -0.87 25.27
CA ARG A 59 26.28 0.26 24.50
C ARG A 59 26.99 0.49 23.15
N LYS A 60 27.57 -0.57 22.56
CA LYS A 60 28.25 -0.52 21.26
C LYS A 60 27.49 -1.28 20.18
N VAL A 61 26.99 -0.54 19.21
CA VAL A 61 26.39 -1.09 17.99
C VAL A 61 27.51 -1.57 17.05
N THR A 62 27.39 -2.82 16.59
CA THR A 62 28.30 -3.46 15.63
C THR A 62 27.65 -3.55 14.26
N THR A 63 28.45 -3.86 13.25
CA THR A 63 27.95 -4.22 11.91
C THR A 63 26.94 -5.37 11.97
N LYS A 64 27.21 -6.40 12.79
CA LYS A 64 26.32 -7.56 12.95
C LYS A 64 24.92 -7.17 13.46
N HIS A 65 24.84 -6.26 14.43
CA HIS A 65 23.55 -5.77 14.93
C HIS A 65 22.77 -5.02 13.84
N PHE A 66 23.49 -4.25 13.00
CA PHE A 66 22.88 -3.52 11.90
C PHE A 66 22.38 -4.44 10.80
N ASP A 67 23.18 -5.42 10.37
CA ASP A 67 22.79 -6.37 9.33
C ASP A 67 21.58 -7.22 9.76
N GLU A 68 21.52 -7.60 11.05
CA GLU A 68 20.34 -8.26 11.60
C GLU A 68 19.11 -7.36 11.58
N ALA A 69 19.25 -6.10 11.99
CA ALA A 69 18.17 -5.13 11.94
C ALA A 69 17.63 -4.95 10.50
N ILE A 70 18.51 -4.91 9.49
CA ILE A 70 18.10 -4.86 8.09
C ILE A 70 17.34 -6.11 7.68
N ARG A 71 17.82 -7.31 8.02
CA ARG A 71 17.13 -8.57 7.73
C ARG A 71 15.72 -8.61 8.32
N MET A 72 15.55 -8.15 9.56
CA MET A 72 14.25 -8.07 10.22
C MET A 72 13.31 -7.08 9.52
N LEU A 73 13.81 -5.91 9.11
CA LEU A 73 13.00 -4.93 8.37
C LEU A 73 12.60 -5.46 7.00
N ASP A 74 13.52 -6.05 6.25
CA ASP A 74 13.26 -6.61 4.93
C ASP A 74 12.19 -7.72 4.99
N TYR A 75 12.21 -8.55 6.05
CA TYR A 75 11.17 -9.56 6.28
C TYR A 75 9.77 -8.95 6.46
N VAL A 76 9.65 -7.83 7.20
CA VAL A 76 8.37 -7.14 7.42
C VAL A 76 7.92 -6.37 6.18
N GLU A 77 8.86 -5.82 5.42
CA GLU A 77 8.61 -5.02 4.22
C GLU A 77 7.83 -5.78 3.13
N VAL A 78 8.02 -7.10 3.03
CA VAL A 78 7.25 -7.96 2.11
C VAL A 78 5.74 -7.84 2.33
N LYS A 79 5.30 -7.60 3.58
CA LYS A 79 3.88 -7.49 3.94
C LYS A 79 3.37 -6.05 3.94
N LEU A 80 4.26 -5.08 3.74
CA LEU A 80 3.94 -3.66 3.85
C LEU A 80 2.92 -3.20 2.80
N SER A 81 3.03 -3.71 1.56
CA SER A 81 2.05 -3.45 0.49
C SER A 81 0.63 -3.86 0.88
N LYS A 82 0.48 -4.98 1.60
CA LYS A 82 -0.83 -5.45 2.11
C LYS A 82 -1.34 -4.59 3.28
N ALA A 83 -0.44 -4.11 4.14
CA ALA A 83 -0.82 -3.19 5.22
C ALA A 83 -1.28 -1.82 4.68
N PHE A 84 -0.66 -1.33 3.59
CA PHE A 84 -1.07 -0.09 2.93
C PHE A 84 -2.18 -0.26 1.89
N SER A 85 -2.52 -1.49 1.49
CA SER A 85 -3.67 -1.71 0.59
C SER A 85 -5.01 -1.40 1.26
N THR A 86 -5.07 -1.37 2.58
CA THR A 86 -6.28 -1.05 3.35
C THR A 86 -6.32 0.42 3.80
N LEU A 87 -5.15 1.06 3.99
CA LEU A 87 -5.02 2.46 4.38
C LEU A 87 -5.17 3.38 3.15
N GLY A 88 -6.28 4.12 3.08
CA GLY A 88 -6.54 5.07 2.00
C GLY A 88 -7.00 4.41 0.70
N ALA A 89 -7.38 3.13 0.72
CA ALA A 89 -8.14 2.56 -0.38
C ALA A 89 -9.42 3.36 -0.53
N ASN A 90 -9.68 3.83 -1.75
CA ASN A 90 -10.99 4.33 -2.10
C ASN A 90 -12.02 3.28 -1.62
N PRO A 91 -13.02 3.64 -0.79
CA PRO A 91 -14.06 2.71 -0.34
C PRO A 91 -14.74 1.99 -1.51
N PHE A 92 -14.75 2.61 -2.68
CA PHE A 92 -15.28 2.06 -3.93
C PHE A 92 -14.29 1.13 -4.66
N ALA A 93 -13.04 0.97 -4.23
CA ALA A 93 -12.06 0.12 -4.91
C ALA A 93 -12.45 -1.36 -4.87
N VAL A 94 -12.94 -1.83 -3.72
CA VAL A 94 -13.48 -3.20 -3.58
C VAL A 94 -14.66 -3.39 -4.53
N MET A 95 -15.62 -2.46 -4.47
CA MET A 95 -16.83 -2.54 -5.28
C MET A 95 -16.56 -2.41 -6.78
N MET A 96 -15.58 -1.59 -7.17
CA MET A 96 -15.14 -1.45 -8.55
C MET A 96 -14.48 -2.74 -9.06
N GLY A 97 -13.78 -3.48 -8.20
CA GLY A 97 -13.33 -4.85 -8.50
C GLY A 97 -14.49 -5.80 -8.75
N GLU A 98 -15.54 -5.75 -7.92
CA GLU A 98 -16.73 -6.59 -8.08
C GLU A 98 -17.52 -6.24 -9.36
N ILE A 99 -17.66 -4.95 -9.68
CA ILE A 99 -18.28 -4.48 -10.93
C ILE A 99 -17.49 -5.01 -12.14
N LEU A 100 -16.17 -4.91 -12.11
CA LEU A 100 -15.31 -5.42 -13.18
C LEU A 100 -15.47 -6.95 -13.35
N GLU A 101 -15.45 -7.71 -12.26
CA GLU A 101 -15.66 -9.17 -12.30
C GLU A 101 -17.07 -9.53 -12.81
N TYR A 102 -18.09 -8.75 -12.45
CA TYR A 102 -19.43 -8.92 -12.99
C TYR A 102 -19.47 -8.71 -14.51
N ILE A 103 -18.88 -7.63 -15.01
CA ILE A 103 -18.80 -7.31 -16.44
C ILE A 103 -18.02 -8.40 -17.18
N LYS A 104 -16.88 -8.86 -16.65
CA LYS A 104 -16.09 -9.96 -17.25
C LYS A 104 -16.91 -11.24 -17.40
N LYS A 105 -17.67 -11.63 -16.37
CA LYS A 105 -18.50 -12.84 -16.40
C LYS A 105 -19.63 -12.74 -17.43
N LYS A 106 -20.24 -11.56 -17.56
CA LYS A 106 -21.35 -11.32 -18.48
C LYS A 106 -20.91 -10.99 -19.91
N LYS A 107 -19.63 -10.63 -20.12
CA LYS A 107 -19.03 -10.09 -21.37
C LYS A 107 -19.60 -8.74 -21.81
N GLN A 108 -20.89 -8.49 -21.57
CA GLN A 108 -21.58 -7.24 -21.82
C GLN A 108 -22.65 -7.03 -20.72
N ALA A 109 -22.78 -5.80 -20.22
CA ALA A 109 -23.78 -5.46 -19.21
C ALA A 109 -24.21 -4.00 -19.38
N SER A 110 -25.52 -3.73 -19.27
CA SER A 110 -26.07 -2.38 -19.36
C SER A 110 -25.97 -1.64 -18.01
N LEU A 111 -26.05 -0.30 -18.03
CA LEU A 111 -26.05 0.49 -16.80
C LEU A 111 -27.20 0.09 -15.84
N PRO A 112 -28.45 -0.13 -16.30
CA PRO A 112 -29.52 -0.66 -15.45
C PRO A 112 -29.20 -2.02 -14.82
N ASP A 113 -28.56 -2.95 -15.55
CA ASP A 113 -28.22 -4.28 -15.03
C ASP A 113 -27.20 -4.19 -13.88
N ILE A 114 -26.19 -3.33 -14.06
CA ILE A 114 -25.14 -3.12 -13.07
C ILE A 114 -25.73 -2.36 -11.87
N ALA A 115 -26.50 -1.29 -12.11
CA ALA A 115 -27.16 -0.53 -11.06
C ALA A 115 -28.09 -1.42 -10.22
N GLY A 116 -28.97 -2.20 -10.85
CA GLY A 116 -29.90 -3.09 -10.14
C GLY A 116 -29.20 -4.11 -9.23
N ARG A 117 -28.02 -4.61 -9.64
CA ARG A 117 -27.24 -5.56 -8.85
C ARG A 117 -26.51 -4.91 -7.67
N PHE A 118 -25.90 -3.75 -7.88
CA PHE A 118 -25.00 -3.13 -6.91
C PHE A 118 -25.68 -2.07 -6.03
N TYR A 119 -26.89 -1.61 -6.37
CA TYR A 119 -27.65 -0.63 -5.57
C TYR A 119 -28.01 -1.18 -4.17
N ARG A 120 -28.32 -2.48 -4.06
CA ARG A 120 -28.59 -3.14 -2.76
C ARG A 120 -27.37 -3.16 -1.84
N GLY A 121 -26.15 -3.00 -2.38
CA GLY A 121 -24.90 -2.90 -1.64
C GLY A 121 -24.56 -1.50 -1.15
N GLY A 122 -25.46 -0.52 -1.32
CA GLY A 122 -25.27 0.86 -0.86
C GLY A 122 -24.53 1.77 -1.86
N LEU A 123 -24.32 1.32 -3.10
CA LEU A 123 -23.70 2.13 -4.14
C LEU A 123 -24.70 3.11 -4.74
N THR A 124 -24.38 4.41 -4.71
CA THR A 124 -25.18 5.41 -5.40
C THR A 124 -24.91 5.37 -6.92
N LEU A 125 -25.86 5.88 -7.71
CA LEU A 125 -25.70 5.97 -9.16
C LEU A 125 -24.49 6.82 -9.57
N GLU A 126 -24.16 7.86 -8.80
CA GLU A 126 -23.00 8.72 -9.02
C GLU A 126 -21.68 7.98 -8.81
N GLN A 127 -21.60 7.19 -7.73
CA GLN A 127 -20.44 6.35 -7.44
C GLN A 127 -20.26 5.26 -8.50
N LEU A 128 -21.36 4.66 -8.96
CA LEU A 128 -21.35 3.69 -10.05
C LEU A 128 -20.83 4.31 -11.35
N LYS A 129 -21.34 5.47 -11.75
CA LYS A 129 -20.88 6.18 -12.94
C LYS A 129 -19.39 6.52 -12.85
N SER A 130 -18.95 7.02 -11.70
CA SER A 130 -17.53 7.33 -11.44
C SER A 130 -16.63 6.09 -11.57
N ALA A 131 -17.07 4.95 -11.04
CA ALA A 131 -16.35 3.68 -11.16
C ALA A 131 -16.26 3.20 -12.62
N LEU A 132 -17.36 3.28 -13.37
CA LEU A 132 -17.38 2.90 -14.79
C LEU A 132 -16.49 3.80 -15.65
N VAL A 133 -16.50 5.11 -15.40
CA VAL A 133 -15.60 6.07 -16.06
C VAL A 133 -14.14 5.69 -15.79
N PHE A 134 -13.77 5.43 -14.53
CA PHE A 134 -12.40 5.02 -14.20
C PHE A 134 -12.00 3.70 -14.88
N LEU A 135 -12.88 2.70 -14.92
CA LEU A 135 -12.63 1.43 -15.61
C LEU A 135 -12.45 1.62 -17.13
N CYS A 136 -13.15 2.57 -17.74
CA CYS A 136 -12.96 2.93 -19.14
C CYS A 136 -11.63 3.68 -19.36
N THR A 137 -11.34 4.69 -18.54
CA THR A 137 -10.09 5.47 -18.61
C THR A 137 -8.85 4.60 -18.42
N THR A 138 -8.92 3.58 -17.57
CA THR A 138 -7.83 2.61 -17.34
C THR A 138 -7.78 1.48 -18.39
N GLY A 139 -8.66 1.51 -19.40
CA GLY A 139 -8.69 0.53 -20.49
C GLY A 139 -9.18 -0.86 -20.10
N LYS A 140 -9.77 -1.02 -18.90
CA LYS A 140 -10.26 -2.32 -18.40
C LYS A 140 -11.64 -2.69 -18.96
N VAL A 141 -12.41 -1.69 -19.39
CA VAL A 141 -13.74 -1.84 -20.01
C VAL A 141 -13.82 -0.87 -21.20
N LYS A 142 -14.58 -1.22 -22.23
CA LYS A 142 -14.95 -0.31 -23.33
C LYS A 142 -16.44 -0.03 -23.25
N SER A 143 -16.84 1.22 -23.39
CA SER A 143 -18.25 1.62 -23.51
C SER A 143 -18.63 1.72 -24.98
N GLU A 144 -19.68 1.02 -25.39
CA GLU A 144 -20.33 1.20 -26.69
C GLU A 144 -21.78 1.65 -26.43
N GLY A 145 -22.16 2.83 -26.96
CA GLY A 145 -23.49 3.43 -26.80
C GLY A 145 -23.72 4.08 -25.43
N ILE A 146 -23.90 5.41 -25.40
CA ILE A 146 -24.31 6.18 -24.19
C ILE A 146 -25.79 6.56 -24.23
N GLU A 147 -26.53 6.21 -25.29
CA GLU A 147 -27.87 6.72 -25.52
C GLU A 147 -28.88 5.58 -25.69
N ASP A 148 -29.71 5.40 -24.67
CA ASP A 148 -31.16 5.48 -24.88
C ASP A 148 -31.84 5.55 -23.51
N ILE A 149 -32.09 6.78 -23.07
CA ILE A 149 -32.95 7.04 -21.93
C ILE A 149 -34.19 7.79 -22.43
N ILE A 150 -35.31 7.08 -22.50
CA ILE A 150 -36.63 7.71 -22.46
C ILE A 150 -37.38 7.12 -21.27
N TYR A 151 -37.50 7.92 -20.21
CA TYR A 151 -38.36 7.63 -19.09
C TYR A 151 -39.76 8.21 -19.37
N LYS A 152 -40.79 7.37 -19.34
CA LYS A 152 -42.18 7.81 -19.19
C LYS A 152 -42.79 7.14 -17.97
N TYR A 153 -43.15 7.95 -16.99
CA TYR A 153 -43.99 7.54 -15.87
C TYR A 153 -45.39 7.20 -16.39
N LYS A 154 -45.95 6.07 -15.96
CA LYS A 154 -47.32 5.65 -16.28
C LYS A 154 -47.96 5.03 -15.03
N GLY A 155 -48.85 5.77 -14.38
CA GLY A 155 -49.65 5.30 -13.24
C GLY A 155 -50.59 6.40 -12.74
N GLU A 156 -51.84 6.01 -12.50
CA GLU A 156 -53.10 6.77 -12.33
C GLU A 156 -53.11 7.91 -11.31
#